data_AF-A0A9W8YLM0-F1
#
_entry.id   AF-A0A9W8YLM0-F1
#
_cell.length_a   1.000
_cell.length_b   1.000
_cell.length_c   1.000
_cell.angle_alpha   90.00
_cell.angle_beta   90.00
_cell.angle_gamma   90.00
#
_symmetry.space_group_name_H-M   'P 1'
#
loop_
_entity.id
_entity.type
_entity.pdbx_description
1 polymer ?
#
loop_
_entity_poly.entity_id
_entity_poly.type
_entity_poly.pdbx_seq_one_letter_code
_entity_poly.pdbx_strand_id
1 'polypeptide(L)'
;MQFLVTLMSLLAVAHAKPTSKHHRTTCGVTGYDKVSPNAYYSAVDTDPSACAALCASQDGCKSLATGEGNCLLYASTVTDNFVANAGSSYVFNDLSCMPPVKSVK
;
A
#
# COMPACT_ATOMS: atom_id res chain seq x y z
N MET A 1 -5.30 -44.25 52.40
CA MET A 1 -6.53 -43.65 51.86
C MET A 1 -6.13 -42.78 50.68
N GLN A 2 -6.81 -42.99 49.54
CA GLN A 2 -6.61 -42.35 48.24
C GLN A 2 -6.99 -40.86 48.25
N PHE A 3 -6.84 -40.21 47.08
CA PHE A 3 -7.39 -38.93 46.60
C PHE A 3 -6.37 -37.78 46.57
N LEU A 4 -6.11 -37.07 45.47
CA LEU A 4 -6.57 -37.14 44.08
C LEU A 4 -5.57 -36.27 43.30
N VAL A 5 -5.02 -36.79 42.20
CA VAL A 5 -4.16 -36.04 41.30
C VAL A 5 -5.04 -35.06 40.53
N THR A 6 -4.99 -33.77 40.86
CA THR A 6 -5.65 -32.73 40.07
C THR A 6 -4.90 -32.57 38.76
N LEU A 7 -5.44 -33.24 37.74
CA LEU A 7 -5.12 -33.08 36.34
C LEU A 7 -5.34 -31.60 35.96
N MET A 8 -4.27 -30.79 35.94
CA MET A 8 -4.33 -29.47 35.31
C MET A 8 -4.49 -29.70 33.81
N SER A 9 -5.72 -29.49 33.34
CA SER A 9 -6.08 -29.53 31.93
C SER A 9 -5.21 -28.55 31.16
N LEU A 10 -4.35 -29.08 30.29
CA LEU A 10 -3.73 -28.34 29.20
C LEU A 10 -4.85 -27.86 28.26
N LEU A 11 -5.39 -26.67 28.53
CA LEU A 11 -6.11 -25.92 27.52
C LEU A 11 -5.09 -25.55 26.45
N ALA A 12 -5.06 -26.33 25.38
CA ALA A 12 -4.41 -25.92 24.14
C ALA A 12 -5.11 -24.63 23.68
N VAL A 13 -4.52 -23.48 24.00
CA VAL A 13 -4.92 -22.21 23.38
C VAL A 13 -4.64 -22.39 21.90
N ALA A 14 -5.70 -22.59 21.12
CA ALA A 14 -5.65 -22.49 19.68
C ALA A 14 -5.27 -21.04 19.37
N HIS A 15 -3.97 -20.80 19.16
CA HIS A 15 -3.48 -19.53 18.65
C HIS A 15 -4.01 -19.42 17.24
N ALA A 16 -5.12 -18.68 17.07
CA ALA A 16 -5.57 -18.27 15.76
C ALA A 16 -4.38 -17.57 15.09
N LYS A 17 -3.80 -18.21 14.08
CA LYS A 17 -2.74 -17.65 13.26
C LYS A 17 -3.28 -16.32 12.75
N PRO A 18 -2.63 -15.17 12.98
CA PRO A 18 -3.12 -13.92 12.43
C PRO A 18 -3.19 -14.12 10.92
N THR A 19 -4.40 -14.22 10.39
CA THR A 19 -4.63 -14.20 8.95
C THR A 19 -4.20 -12.80 8.55
N SER A 20 -2.99 -12.69 7.99
CA SER A 20 -2.57 -11.48 7.30
C SER A 20 -3.70 -11.12 6.36
N LYS A 21 -4.43 -10.02 6.66
CA LYS A 21 -5.36 -9.47 5.69
C LYS A 21 -4.46 -9.13 4.52
N HIS A 22 -4.49 -9.94 3.48
CA HIS A 22 -3.77 -9.66 2.25
C HIS A 22 -4.39 -8.36 1.76
N HIS A 23 -3.75 -7.24 2.08
CA HIS A 23 -4.17 -5.96 1.54
C HIS A 23 -4.09 -6.15 0.04
N ARG A 24 -5.24 -6.03 -0.61
CA ARG A 24 -5.36 -6.27 -2.04
C ARG A 24 -4.69 -5.09 -2.71
N THR A 25 -3.39 -5.23 -2.92
CA THR A 25 -2.59 -4.23 -3.59
C THR A 25 -3.24 -3.88 -4.92
N THR A 26 -3.38 -2.58 -5.19
CA THR A 26 -4.01 -2.05 -6.41
C THR A 26 -2.93 -1.42 -7.28
N CYS A 27 -2.76 -1.97 -8.48
CA CYS A 27 -1.69 -1.61 -9.42
C CYS A 27 -2.27 -1.24 -10.78
N GLY A 28 -1.71 -0.20 -11.40
CA GLY A 28 -1.94 0.14 -12.79
C GLY A 28 -3.37 0.56 -13.11
N VAL A 29 -4.08 1.19 -12.18
CA VAL A 29 -5.48 1.60 -12.39
C VAL A 29 -5.57 3.04 -12.87
N THR A 30 -6.38 3.28 -13.90
CA THR A 30 -6.54 4.59 -14.53
C THR A 30 -7.74 5.35 -13.94
N GLY A 31 -7.51 6.57 -13.46
CA GLY A 31 -8.54 7.35 -12.79
C GLY A 31 -8.00 8.60 -12.11
N TYR A 32 -8.72 9.09 -11.11
CA TYR A 32 -8.37 10.28 -10.35
C TYR A 32 -8.30 9.96 -8.85
N ASP A 33 -7.70 10.87 -8.09
CA ASP A 33 -7.85 10.86 -6.65
C ASP A 33 -9.28 11.31 -6.25
N LYS A 34 -9.64 11.18 -4.96
CA LYS A 34 -10.91 11.68 -4.44
C LYS A 34 -10.87 13.17 -4.08
N VAL A 35 -9.82 13.91 -4.46
CA VAL A 35 -9.51 15.30 -4.07
C VAL A 35 -9.21 15.49 -2.58
N SER A 36 -9.75 14.64 -1.70
CA SER A 36 -9.51 14.63 -0.26
C SER A 36 -9.29 13.19 0.24
N PRO A 37 -8.05 12.82 0.64
CA PRO A 37 -6.85 13.65 0.58
C PRO A 37 -6.35 13.86 -0.86
N ASN A 38 -5.77 15.03 -1.12
CA ASN A 38 -5.01 15.28 -2.34
C ASN A 38 -3.61 14.64 -2.27
N ALA A 39 -2.86 14.73 -3.37
CA ALA A 39 -1.43 14.48 -3.34
C ALA A 39 -0.75 15.48 -2.38
N TYR A 40 0.03 14.96 -1.43
CA TYR A 40 0.79 15.83 -0.51
C TYR A 40 2.10 16.33 -1.13
N TYR A 41 2.51 15.71 -2.23
CA TYR A 41 3.71 16.06 -2.98
C TYR A 41 3.50 15.81 -4.48
N SER A 42 4.07 16.68 -5.31
CA SER A 42 4.11 16.55 -6.76
C SER A 42 5.49 16.92 -7.32
N ALA A 43 5.98 16.16 -8.29
CA ALA A 43 7.17 16.47 -9.08
C ALA A 43 6.88 16.35 -10.58
N VAL A 44 7.64 17.09 -11.40
CA VAL A 44 7.61 16.93 -12.86
C VAL A 44 8.45 15.70 -13.21
N ASP A 45 7.77 14.56 -13.37
CA ASP A 45 8.35 13.28 -13.75
C ASP A 45 7.23 12.39 -14.30
N THR A 46 7.52 11.58 -15.31
CA THR A 46 6.57 10.63 -15.89
C THR A 46 7.01 9.18 -15.75
N ASP A 47 8.24 8.92 -15.32
CA ASP A 47 8.71 7.56 -15.11
C ASP A 47 8.09 6.98 -13.83
N PRO A 48 7.29 5.91 -13.93
CA PRO A 48 6.72 5.26 -12.74
C PRO A 48 7.80 4.75 -11.78
N SER A 49 8.96 4.33 -12.29
CA SER A 49 10.03 3.78 -11.44
C SER A 49 10.69 4.88 -10.60
N ALA A 50 11.01 6.02 -11.21
CA ALA A 50 11.50 7.20 -10.51
C ALA A 50 10.47 7.75 -9.50
N CYS A 51 9.20 7.82 -9.88
CA CYS A 51 8.13 8.24 -8.98
C CYS A 51 7.99 7.29 -7.77
N ALA A 52 8.13 5.98 -7.99
CA ALA A 52 8.11 4.98 -6.93
C ALA A 52 9.33 5.08 -6.01
N ALA A 53 10.51 5.36 -6.57
CA ALA A 53 11.71 5.64 -5.80
C ALA A 53 11.52 6.83 -4.86
N LEU A 54 10.94 7.90 -5.40
CA LEU A 54 10.65 9.09 -4.64
C LEU A 54 9.62 8.80 -3.54
N CYS A 55 8.53 8.10 -3.86
CA CYS A 55 7.56 7.62 -2.88
C CYS A 55 8.22 6.80 -1.76
N ALA A 56 9.06 5.82 -2.11
CA ALA A 56 9.76 4.98 -1.14
C ALA A 56 10.73 5.76 -0.24
N SER A 57 11.25 6.91 -0.70
CA SER A 57 12.12 7.79 0.09
C SER A 57 11.37 8.71 1.05
N GLN A 58 10.05 8.85 0.89
CA GLN A 58 9.22 9.75 1.69
C GLN A 58 8.45 8.97 2.75
N ASP A 59 8.65 9.34 4.01
CA ASP A 59 7.95 8.71 5.12
C ASP A 59 6.43 8.87 4.96
N GLY A 60 5.72 7.74 5.03
CA GLY A 60 4.26 7.71 4.95
C GLY A 60 3.68 7.65 3.53
N CYS A 61 4.50 7.65 2.47
CA CYS A 61 3.99 7.40 1.13
C CYS A 61 3.45 5.97 1.02
N LYS A 62 2.20 5.82 0.55
CA LYS A 62 1.54 4.52 0.38
C LYS A 62 1.16 4.23 -1.05
N SER A 63 0.91 5.26 -1.85
CA SER A 63 0.63 5.14 -3.28
C SER A 63 1.15 6.33 -4.06
N LEU A 64 1.23 6.14 -5.37
CA LEU A 64 1.68 7.14 -6.32
C LEU A 64 0.77 7.16 -7.55
N ALA A 65 0.76 8.29 -8.26
CA ALA A 65 0.20 8.37 -9.60
C ALA A 65 1.17 9.06 -10.56
N THR A 66 1.22 8.58 -11.79
CA THR A 66 1.96 9.22 -12.90
C THR A 66 0.99 9.59 -14.02
N GLY A 67 1.08 10.82 -14.52
CA GLY A 67 0.22 11.33 -15.58
C GLY A 67 0.45 12.80 -15.85
N GLU A 68 0.17 13.25 -17.07
CA GLU A 68 0.27 14.67 -17.48
C GLU A 68 1.64 15.33 -17.23
N GLY A 69 2.74 14.56 -17.26
CA GLY A 69 4.05 15.11 -16.93
C GLY A 69 4.41 15.06 -15.44
N ASN A 70 3.52 14.54 -14.58
CA ASN A 70 3.63 14.65 -13.13
C ASN A 70 3.68 13.29 -12.44
N CYS A 71 4.47 13.26 -11.35
CA CYS A 71 4.49 12.25 -10.31
C CYS A 71 3.79 12.83 -9.08
N LEU A 72 2.75 12.16 -8.61
CA LEU A 72 1.94 12.55 -7.45
C LEU A 72 2.07 11.51 -6.35
N LEU A 73 2.31 11.93 -5.11
CA LEU A 73 2.50 11.03 -3.97
C LEU A 73 1.37 11.17 -2.95
N TYR A 74 0.92 10.04 -2.40
CA TYR A 74 -0.23 9.98 -1.51
C TYR A 74 0.08 9.18 -0.25
N ALA A 75 -0.40 9.68 0.90
CA ALA A 75 -0.31 9.00 2.20
C ALA A 75 -1.43 7.96 2.42
N SER A 76 -2.31 7.81 1.42
CA SER A 76 -3.40 6.84 1.37
C SER A 76 -3.09 5.75 0.36
N THR A 77 -3.68 4.57 0.55
CA THR A 77 -3.63 3.50 -0.46
C THR A 77 -4.50 3.91 -1.66
N VAL A 78 -4.26 3.31 -2.82
CA VAL A 78 -5.10 3.55 -4.00
C VAL A 78 -6.55 3.18 -3.69
N THR A 79 -6.80 2.05 -3.01
CA THR A 79 -8.16 1.62 -2.64
C THR A 79 -8.92 2.70 -1.84
N ASP A 80 -8.23 3.41 -0.96
CA ASP A 80 -8.85 4.41 -0.09
C ASP A 80 -9.08 5.76 -0.78
N ASN A 81 -8.28 6.12 -1.79
CA ASN A 81 -8.26 7.46 -2.39
C ASN A 81 -8.51 7.51 -3.92
N PHE A 82 -9.05 6.45 -4.53
CA PHE A 82 -9.19 6.38 -5.99
C PHE A 82 -10.64 6.42 -6.50
N VAL A 83 -10.83 7.03 -7.67
CA VAL A 83 -12.06 6.97 -8.48
C VAL A 83 -11.67 6.55 -9.90
N ALA A 84 -12.17 5.40 -10.35
CA ALA A 84 -11.90 4.88 -11.68
C ALA A 84 -12.47 5.80 -12.77
N ASN A 85 -11.64 6.15 -13.76
CA ASN A 85 -12.07 6.92 -14.93
C ASN A 85 -11.13 6.61 -16.11
N ALA A 86 -11.66 5.95 -17.14
CA ALA A 86 -10.88 5.55 -18.31
C ALA A 86 -10.39 6.72 -19.19
N GLY A 87 -10.96 7.92 -19.03
CA GLY A 87 -10.51 9.14 -19.70
C GLY A 87 -9.38 9.86 -18.96
N SER A 88 -8.99 9.38 -17.78
CA SER A 88 -7.88 9.96 -17.04
C SER A 88 -6.54 9.64 -17.71
N SER A 89 -5.66 10.63 -17.70
CA SER A 89 -4.25 10.57 -18.06
C SER A 89 -3.36 10.02 -16.93
N TYR A 90 -3.91 9.83 -15.73
CA TYR A 90 -3.20 9.35 -14.55
C TYR A 90 -3.38 7.85 -14.33
N VAL A 91 -2.26 7.19 -14.02
CA VAL A 91 -2.21 5.78 -13.60
C VAL A 91 -1.75 5.71 -12.15
N PHE A 92 -2.56 5.09 -11.30
CA PHE A 92 -2.33 4.94 -9.87
C PHE A 92 -1.78 3.56 -9.53
N ASN A 93 -0.83 3.52 -8.59
CA ASN A 93 -0.22 2.32 -8.06
C ASN A 93 -0.02 2.44 -6.54
N ASP A 94 -0.36 1.40 -5.79
CA ASP A 94 0.16 1.25 -4.43
C ASP A 94 1.68 1.07 -4.51
N LEU A 95 2.41 1.57 -3.50
CA LEU A 95 3.86 1.46 -3.47
C LEU A 95 4.33 -0.01 -3.51
N SER A 96 3.55 -0.93 -2.94
CA SER A 96 3.86 -2.36 -2.95
C SER A 96 3.72 -3.04 -4.32
N CYS A 97 3.14 -2.35 -5.32
CA CYS A 97 3.18 -2.79 -6.72
C CYS A 97 4.56 -2.63 -7.35
N MET A 98 5.35 -1.71 -6.82
CA MET A 98 6.55 -1.24 -7.48
C MET A 98 7.72 -2.12 -7.06
N PRO A 99 8.59 -2.52 -8.01
CA PRO A 99 9.78 -3.26 -7.66
C PRO A 99 10.61 -2.44 -6.66
N PRO A 100 11.24 -3.08 -5.66
CA PRO A 100 12.12 -2.38 -4.76
C PRO A 100 13.22 -1.70 -5.56
N VAL A 101 13.41 -0.40 -5.32
CA VAL A 101 14.46 0.36 -5.97
C VAL A 101 15.80 -0.25 -5.63
N LYS A 102 16.52 -0.72 -6.65
CA LYS A 102 17.91 -1.13 -6.46
C LYS A 102 18.71 0.14 -6.24
N SER A 103 19.25 0.32 -5.05
CA SER A 103 20.25 1.36 -4.80
C SER A 103 21.43 1.13 -5.75
N VAL A 104 21.65 2.06 -6.68
CA VAL A 104 22.92 2.15 -7.39
C VAL A 104 23.92 2.72 -6.38
N LYS A 105 24.98 1.96 -6.12
CA LYS A 105 26.04 2.29 -5.18
C LYS A 105 27.18 3.02 -5.89
#